data_AF-U2KSG3-F1
#
_entry.id   AF-U2KSG3-F1
#
_cell.length_a   1.000
_cell.length_b   1.000
_cell.length_c   1.000
_cell.angle_alpha   90.00
_cell.angle_beta   90.00
_cell.angle_gamma   90.00
#
_symmetry.space_group_name_H-M   'P 1'
#
loop_
_entity.id
_entity.type
_entity.pdbx_description
1 polymer ?
#
loop_
_entity_poly.entity_id
_entity_poly.type
_entity_poly.pdbx_seq_one_letter_code
_entity_poly.pdbx_strand_id
1 'polypeptide(L)'
;MRYCCTVFQRVGTCYHEFRKGSFRQGSSHWSSDSLLLHDNILQRSGFGKILQETLPAYNQYGITVVNWTQWQCILQHALAQGGGAELVALEVNEWAEDTFRDHAVFTILGI
;
A
#
# COMPACT_ATOMS: atom_id res chain seq x y z
N MET A 1 11.18 9.29 -3.18
CA MET A 1 9.77 8.92 -3.21
C MET A 1 8.99 10.00 -3.94
N ARG A 2 8.36 9.67 -5.07
CA ARG A 2 7.60 10.59 -5.94
C ARG A 2 6.10 10.47 -5.71
N TYR A 3 5.62 9.28 -5.42
CA TYR A 3 4.19 8.97 -5.29
C TYR A 3 3.77 8.72 -3.84
N CYS A 4 4.66 8.12 -3.07
CA CYS A 4 4.44 7.85 -1.66
C CYS A 4 5.15 8.89 -0.79
N CYS A 5 4.78 8.93 0.48
CA CYS A 5 5.48 9.72 1.48
C CYS A 5 5.53 9.00 2.82
N THR A 6 6.40 9.46 3.71
CA THR A 6 6.43 8.99 5.10
C THR A 6 5.37 9.72 5.94
N VAL A 7 5.06 9.18 7.12
CA VAL A 7 4.13 9.82 8.06
C VAL A 7 4.52 11.25 8.41
N PHE A 8 5.82 11.57 8.47
CA PHE A 8 6.33 12.91 8.79
C PHE A 8 6.14 13.93 7.66
N GLN A 9 5.88 13.46 6.44
CA GLN A 9 5.64 14.27 5.25
C GLN A 9 4.15 14.38 4.89
N ARG A 10 3.29 13.70 5.65
CA ARG A 10 1.85 13.66 5.43
C ARG A 10 1.23 15.05 5.56
N VAL A 11 0.35 15.40 4.62
CA VAL A 11 -0.52 16.59 4.70
C VAL A 11 -1.97 16.14 4.62
N GLY A 12 -2.77 16.38 5.66
CA GLY A 12 -4.16 15.89 5.76
C GLY A 12 -4.25 14.40 6.08
N THR A 13 -5.45 13.81 6.05
CA THR A 13 -5.69 12.41 6.49
C THR A 13 -6.05 11.44 5.37
N CYS A 14 -6.23 11.92 4.14
CA CYS A 14 -6.75 11.12 3.01
C CYS A 14 -5.66 10.28 2.34
N TYR A 15 -5.34 9.12 2.93
CA TYR A 15 -4.26 8.25 2.50
C TYR A 15 -4.61 6.78 2.68
N HIS A 16 -3.94 5.96 1.88
CA HIS A 16 -3.78 4.54 2.10
C HIS A 16 -2.46 4.34 2.85
N GLU A 17 -2.56 3.95 4.13
CA GLU A 17 -1.41 3.64 4.97
C GLU A 17 -1.00 2.18 4.75
N PHE A 18 0.21 1.97 4.22
CA PHE A 18 0.89 0.68 4.21
C PHE A 18 1.67 0.56 5.51
N ARG A 19 1.20 -0.33 6.38
CA ARG A 19 1.73 -0.53 7.73
C ARG A 19 2.40 -1.90 7.84
N LYS A 20 3.59 -1.96 8.45
CA LYS A 20 4.27 -3.22 8.74
C LYS A 20 3.45 -4.11 9.67
N GLY A 21 3.40 -5.40 9.37
CA GLY A 21 2.68 -6.40 10.16
C GLY A 21 1.16 -6.34 10.05
N SER A 22 0.48 -7.09 10.93
CA SER A 22 -0.99 -7.11 11.01
C SER A 22 -1.50 -5.94 11.85
N PHE A 23 -2.48 -5.21 11.33
CA PHE A 23 -3.21 -4.21 12.11
C PHE A 23 -4.26 -4.87 13.00
N ARG A 24 -4.25 -4.56 14.29
CA ARG A 24 -5.32 -4.96 15.23
C ARG A 24 -6.31 -3.82 15.40
N GLN A 25 -7.60 -4.13 15.34
CA GLN A 25 -8.65 -3.15 15.60
C GLN A 25 -8.42 -2.45 16.95
N GLY A 26 -8.51 -1.11 16.98
CA GLY A 26 -8.17 -0.30 18.16
C GLY A 26 -6.70 0.16 18.24
N SER A 27 -5.84 -0.28 17.32
CA SER A 27 -4.48 0.26 17.18
C SER A 27 -4.52 1.67 16.56
N SER A 28 -3.53 2.50 16.89
CA SER A 28 -3.40 3.83 16.28
C SER A 28 -2.93 3.74 14.83
N HIS A 29 -3.52 4.55 13.96
CA HIS A 29 -3.03 4.82 12.61
C HIS A 29 -1.71 5.59 12.63
N TRP A 30 -1.09 5.72 11.46
CA TRP A 30 0.10 6.53 11.18
C TRP A 30 1.32 6.06 11.96
N SER A 31 1.65 4.77 11.85
CA SER A 31 2.91 4.25 12.40
C SER A 31 4.09 4.97 11.77
N SER A 32 5.13 5.32 12.55
CA SER A 32 6.27 6.11 12.05
C SER A 32 7.05 5.42 10.92
N ASP A 33 6.93 4.11 10.80
CA ASP A 33 7.53 3.26 9.78
C ASP A 33 6.57 2.91 8.62
N SER A 34 5.35 3.46 8.62
CA SER A 34 4.39 3.27 7.54
C SER A 34 4.76 4.08 6.30
N LEU A 35 4.44 3.52 5.14
CA LEU A 35 4.46 4.21 3.86
C LEU A 35 3.05 4.68 3.50
N LEU A 36 2.90 5.90 3.02
CA LEU A 36 1.61 6.50 2.73
C LEU A 36 1.45 6.79 1.25
N LEU A 37 0.29 6.43 0.70
CA LEU A 37 -0.11 6.77 -0.66
C LEU A 37 -1.39 7.61 -0.62
N HIS A 38 -1.32 8.85 -1.11
CA HIS A 38 -2.49 9.74 -1.11
C HIS A 38 -3.60 9.15 -2.00
N ASP A 39 -4.86 9.21 -1.59
CA ASP A 39 -5.99 8.61 -2.33
C ASP A 39 -6.10 9.12 -3.78
N ASN A 40 -6.00 10.44 -4.01
CA ASN A 40 -5.90 11.02 -5.36
C ASN A 40 -4.81 10.37 -6.24
N ILE A 41 -3.67 10.00 -5.66
CA ILE A 41 -2.59 9.34 -6.40
C ILE A 41 -2.96 7.88 -6.66
N LEU A 42 -3.52 7.17 -5.67
CA LEU A 42 -4.02 5.81 -5.84
C LEU A 42 -5.01 5.72 -7.02
N GLN A 43 -5.99 6.63 -7.07
CA GLN A 43 -7.00 6.65 -8.12
C GLN A 43 -6.41 7.02 -9.48
N ARG A 44 -5.63 8.11 -9.56
CA ARG A 44 -5.09 8.60 -10.85
C ARG A 44 -4.00 7.72 -11.45
N SER A 45 -3.25 7.00 -10.61
CA SER A 45 -2.23 6.05 -11.09
C SER A 45 -2.85 4.77 -11.65
N GLY A 46 -4.10 4.46 -11.31
CA GLY A 46 -4.74 3.18 -11.58
C GLY A 46 -4.32 2.07 -10.62
N PHE A 47 -3.49 2.37 -9.60
CA PHE A 47 -3.03 1.36 -8.65
C PHE A 47 -4.17 0.81 -7.76
N GLY A 48 -5.17 1.64 -7.42
CA GLY A 48 -6.35 1.17 -6.70
C GLY A 48 -7.13 0.08 -7.44
N LYS A 49 -7.18 0.17 -8.78
CA LYS A 49 -7.80 -0.86 -9.62
C LYS A 49 -7.00 -2.16 -9.58
N ILE A 50 -5.67 -2.08 -9.65
CA ILE A 50 -4.79 -3.26 -9.50
C ILE A 50 -5.04 -3.95 -8.16
N LEU A 51 -5.14 -3.21 -7.06
CA LEU A 51 -5.46 -3.77 -5.74
C LEU A 51 -6.81 -4.48 -5.76
N GLN A 52 -7.86 -3.84 -6.29
CA GLN A 52 -9.21 -4.39 -6.37
C GLN A 52 -9.30 -5.68 -7.20
N GLU A 53 -8.54 -5.76 -8.31
CA GLU A 53 -8.54 -6.91 -9.21
C GLU A 53 -7.67 -8.07 -8.67
N THR A 54 -6.62 -7.75 -7.92
CA THR A 54 -5.66 -8.75 -7.43
C THR A 54 -6.02 -9.30 -6.06
N LEU A 55 -6.69 -8.50 -5.21
CA LEU A 55 -7.07 -8.86 -3.86
C LEU A 55 -8.60 -8.95 -3.76
N PRO A 56 -9.19 -10.15 -3.74
CA PRO A 56 -10.65 -10.32 -3.62
C PRO A 56 -11.24 -9.68 -2.35
N ALA A 57 -10.44 -9.57 -1.30
CA ALA A 57 -10.83 -8.97 -0.02
C ALA A 57 -10.34 -7.53 0.15
N TYR A 58 -9.94 -6.85 -0.93
CA TYR A 58 -9.53 -5.45 -0.85
C TYR A 58 -10.67 -4.58 -0.33
N ASN A 59 -10.36 -3.79 0.69
CA ASN A 59 -11.27 -2.81 1.25
C ASN A 59 -10.65 -1.41 1.16
N GLN A 60 -11.12 -0.62 0.19
CA GLN A 60 -10.62 0.73 -0.08
C GLN A 60 -10.76 1.69 1.13
N TYR A 61 -11.70 1.44 2.03
CA TYR A 61 -11.97 2.30 3.19
C TYR A 61 -11.82 1.53 4.51
N GLY A 62 -10.98 0.50 4.51
CA GLY A 62 -10.81 -0.36 5.66
C GLY A 62 -9.48 -1.09 5.66
N ILE A 63 -9.47 -2.25 6.31
CA ILE A 63 -8.28 -3.04 6.57
C ILE A 63 -8.15 -4.10 5.49
N THR A 64 -7.00 -4.13 4.81
CA THR A 64 -6.62 -5.21 3.91
C THR A 64 -5.27 -5.77 4.32
N VAL A 65 -5.21 -7.04 4.70
CA VAL A 65 -3.94 -7.73 5.02
C VAL A 65 -3.36 -8.34 3.75
N VAL A 66 -2.07 -8.10 3.51
CA VAL A 66 -1.37 -8.53 2.30
C VAL A 66 -0.14 -9.35 2.69
N ASN A 67 -0.08 -10.59 2.21
CA ASN A 67 1.09 -11.45 2.33
C ASN A 67 2.03 -11.32 1.14
N TRP A 68 3.21 -11.95 1.22
CA TRP A 68 4.23 -11.86 0.17
C TRP A 68 3.72 -12.30 -1.21
N THR A 69 3.03 -13.45 -1.29
CA THR A 69 2.51 -13.97 -2.57
C THR A 69 1.51 -13.02 -3.20
N GLN A 70 0.61 -12.45 -2.40
CA GLN A 70 -0.35 -11.44 -2.85
C GLN A 70 0.36 -10.18 -3.34
N TRP A 71 1.39 -9.72 -2.62
CA TRP A 71 2.21 -8.58 -3.05
C TRP A 71 2.89 -8.85 -4.40
N GLN A 72 3.47 -10.04 -4.60
CA GLN A 72 4.07 -10.41 -5.87
C GLN A 72 3.06 -10.38 -7.02
N CYS A 73 1.82 -10.85 -6.80
CA CYS A 73 0.76 -10.76 -7.79
C CYS A 73 0.41 -9.29 -8.11
N ILE A 74 0.31 -8.42 -7.11
CA ILE A 74 0.05 -6.98 -7.30
C ILE A 74 1.16 -6.35 -8.13
N LEU A 75 2.42 -6.62 -7.76
CA LEU A 75 3.58 -6.08 -8.44
C LEU A 75 3.63 -6.54 -9.90
N GLN A 76 3.46 -7.84 -10.16
CA GLN A 76 3.42 -8.38 -11.52
C GLN A 76 2.30 -7.75 -12.36
N HIS A 77 1.11 -7.59 -11.79
CA HIS A 77 -0.02 -6.98 -12.49
C HIS A 77 0.23 -5.50 -12.77
N ALA A 78 0.76 -4.75 -11.82
CA ALA A 78 1.13 -3.35 -12.01
C ALA A 78 2.22 -3.16 -13.09
N LEU A 79 3.25 -4.02 -13.09
CA LEU A 79 4.30 -4.02 -14.12
C LEU A 79 3.73 -4.34 -15.51
N ALA A 80 2.81 -5.30 -15.61
CA ALA A 80 2.16 -5.64 -16.87
C ALA A 80 1.27 -4.50 -17.40
N GLN A 81 0.60 -3.76 -16.52
CA GLN A 81 -0.20 -2.58 -16.89
C GLN A 81 0.69 -1.39 -17.29
N GLY A 82 1.83 -1.23 -16.63
CA GLY A 82 2.75 -0.12 -16.85
C GLY A 82 2.24 1.22 -16.32
N GLY A 83 2.98 2.29 -16.64
CA GLY A 83 2.56 3.67 -16.41
C GLY A 83 2.47 4.04 -14.93
N GLY A 84 1.40 4.71 -14.52
CA GLY A 84 1.26 5.20 -13.15
C GLY A 84 1.24 4.09 -12.10
N ALA A 85 0.57 2.98 -12.39
CA ALA A 85 0.45 1.85 -11.46
C ALA A 85 1.79 1.15 -11.23
N GLU A 86 2.57 0.95 -12.30
CA GLU A 86 3.93 0.43 -12.23
C GLU A 86 4.83 1.31 -11.35
N LEU A 87 4.83 2.62 -11.59
CA LEU A 87 5.69 3.55 -10.85
C LEU A 87 5.34 3.59 -9.35
N VAL A 88 4.05 3.53 -9.01
CA VAL A 88 3.61 3.40 -7.61
C VAL A 88 4.05 2.06 -7.03
N ALA A 89 3.84 0.96 -7.75
CA ALA A 89 4.17 -0.38 -7.26
C ALA A 89 5.67 -0.55 -6.99
N LEU A 90 6.53 -0.01 -7.86
CA LEU A 90 7.98 -0.04 -7.66
C LEU A 90 8.42 0.75 -6.42
N GLU A 91 7.82 1.93 -6.19
CA GLU A 91 8.13 2.73 -5.01
C GLU A 91 7.65 2.06 -3.71
N VAL A 92 6.49 1.41 -3.73
CA VAL A 92 6.01 0.61 -2.60
C VAL A 92 6.86 -0.65 -2.42
N ASN A 93 7.40 -1.23 -3.49
CA ASN A 93 8.16 -2.47 -3.43
C ASN A 93 9.44 -2.33 -2.59
N GLU A 94 10.15 -1.21 -2.70
CA GLU A 94 11.34 -0.96 -1.87
C GLU A 94 11.02 -1.05 -0.37
N TRP A 95 9.88 -0.49 0.05
CA TRP A 95 9.40 -0.58 1.43
C TRP A 95 8.83 -1.96 1.79
N ALA A 96 8.14 -2.61 0.85
CA ALA A 96 7.54 -3.92 1.05
C ALA A 96 8.62 -5.00 1.27
N GLU A 97 9.68 -5.01 0.47
CA GLU A 97 10.81 -5.95 0.64
C GLU A 97 11.46 -5.82 2.01
N ASP A 98 11.67 -4.60 2.50
CA ASP A 98 12.15 -4.36 3.87
C ASP A 98 11.17 -4.89 4.91
N THR A 99 9.87 -4.64 4.72
CA THR A 99 8.81 -5.12 5.63
C THR A 99 8.77 -6.64 5.72
N PHE A 100 8.91 -7.33 4.58
CA PHE A 100 8.84 -8.80 4.53
C PHE A 100 10.09 -9.50 5.09
N ARG A 101 11.16 -8.77 5.43
CA ARG A 101 12.30 -9.35 6.17
C ARG A 101 11.91 -9.72 7.60
N ASP A 102 11.08 -8.91 8.24
CA ASP A 102 10.74 -9.03 9.66
C ASP A 102 9.26 -9.37 9.91
N HIS A 103 8.40 -9.22 8.89
CA HIS A 103 6.97 -9.46 9.00
C HIS A 103 6.45 -10.39 7.90
N ALA A 104 5.57 -11.33 8.26
CA ALA A 104 4.94 -12.21 7.26
C ALA A 104 3.90 -11.50 6.38
N VAL A 105 3.41 -10.34 6.82
CA VAL A 105 2.38 -9.54 6.16
C VAL A 105 2.63 -8.05 6.39
N PHE A 106 2.04 -7.22 5.54
CA PHE A 106 1.72 -5.83 5.86
C PHE A 106 0.21 -5.60 5.78
N THR A 107 -0.25 -4.47 6.28
CA THR A 107 -1.66 -4.08 6.21
C THR A 107 -1.81 -2.77 5.46
N ILE A 108 -2.76 -2.72 4.52
CA ILE A 108 -3.22 -1.49 3.88
C ILE A 108 -4.43 -0.99 4.67
N LEU A 109 -4.40 0.27 5.09
CA LEU A 109 -5.50 0.96 5.79
C LEU A 109 -5.96 2.13 4.94
N GLY A 110 -7.17 2.08 4.40
CA GLY A 110 -7.79 3.22 3.72
C GLY A 110 -8.45 4.17 4.71
N ILE A 111 -7.99 5.43 4.77
CA ILE A 111 -8.38 6.45 5.76
C ILE A 111 -8.75 7.77 5.09
#